data_AF-A0AAV3T7D4-F1
#
_entry.id   AF-A0AAV3T7D4-F1
#
_cell.length_a   1.000
_cell.length_b   1.000
_cell.length_c   1.000
_cell.angle_alpha   90.00
_cell.angle_beta   90.00
_cell.angle_gamma   90.00
#
_symmetry.space_group_name_H-M   'P 1'
#
loop_
_entity.id
_entity.type
_entity.pdbx_description
1 polymer ?
#
loop_
_entity_poly.entity_id
_entity_poly.type
_entity_poly.pdbx_seq_one_letter_code
_entity_poly.pdbx_strand_id
1 'polypeptide(L)'
;MATDSPLDGTGGDHKNESGAGRVPAESNGARRRIRDLRHEVVSYPDAPDRCTIFPPDATGVARMSTWLTADHDAFVDLATVR
;
A
#
# COMPACT_ATOMS: atom_id res chain seq x y z
N MET A 1 -17.19 7.22 -63.77
CA MET A 1 -17.19 5.75 -63.80
C MET A 1 -17.51 5.28 -62.39
N ALA A 2 -18.60 4.54 -62.25
CA ALA A 2 -19.11 4.00 -61.00
C ALA A 2 -18.70 2.53 -60.86
N THR A 3 -18.32 2.14 -59.64
CA THR A 3 -18.33 0.76 -59.12
C THR A 3 -18.68 0.94 -57.63
N ASP A 4 -19.95 0.89 -57.25
CA ASP A 4 -20.73 -0.30 -56.85
C ASP A 4 -19.96 -1.22 -55.89
N SER A 5 -20.47 -1.25 -54.65
CA SER A 5 -20.00 -2.06 -53.53
C SER A 5 -20.51 -3.50 -53.63
N PRO A 6 -19.92 -4.44 -52.87
CA PRO A 6 -20.82 -5.22 -52.02
C PRO A 6 -20.30 -5.44 -50.59
N LEU A 7 -21.27 -5.30 -49.69
CA LEU A 7 -21.54 -5.98 -48.42
C LEU A 7 -20.51 -7.02 -47.94
N ASP A 8 -20.08 -6.90 -46.67
CA ASP A 8 -20.43 -7.95 -45.71
C ASP A 8 -20.38 -7.45 -44.27
N GLY A 9 -21.49 -7.70 -43.57
CA GLY A 9 -21.54 -7.59 -42.13
C GLY A 9 -20.79 -8.76 -41.51
N THR A 10 -19.84 -8.45 -40.65
CA THR A 10 -19.38 -9.37 -39.60
C THR A 10 -19.26 -8.48 -38.38
N GLY A 11 -20.23 -8.50 -37.48
CA GLY A 11 -20.44 -9.67 -36.64
C GLY A 11 -19.42 -9.54 -35.52
N GLY A 12 -19.88 -8.99 -34.40
CA GLY A 12 -19.01 -8.50 -33.34
C GLY A 12 -18.19 -9.61 -32.70
N ASP A 13 -16.96 -9.25 -32.36
CA ASP A 13 -16.17 -9.91 -31.33
C ASP A 13 -15.46 -8.81 -30.53
N HIS A 14 -16.24 -8.01 -29.80
CA HIS A 14 -15.69 -7.39 -28.59
C HIS A 14 -15.47 -8.53 -27.60
N LYS A 15 -14.34 -9.24 -27.74
CA LYS A 15 -13.82 -10.11 -26.69
C LYS A 15 -13.59 -9.21 -25.48
N ASN A 16 -14.59 -9.21 -24.63
CA ASN A 16 -14.48 -8.80 -23.25
C ASN A 16 -13.41 -9.67 -22.60
N GLU A 17 -12.17 -9.19 -22.61
CA GLU A 17 -11.13 -9.68 -21.70
C GLU A 17 -11.48 -9.18 -20.28
N SER A 18 -12.64 -9.61 -19.81
CA SER A 18 -12.99 -9.78 -18.40
C SER A 18 -12.19 -10.97 -17.87
N GLY A 19 -10.87 -10.84 -17.93
CA GLY A 19 -9.95 -11.48 -17.02
C GLY A 19 -9.68 -10.49 -15.91
N ALA A 20 -10.70 -10.14 -15.13
CA ALA A 20 -10.49 -9.63 -13.78
C ALA A 20 -9.85 -10.79 -12.99
N GLY A 21 -8.55 -11.00 -13.23
CA GLY A 21 -7.66 -11.65 -12.32
C GLY A 21 -7.71 -10.79 -11.07
N ARG A 22 -8.71 -11.06 -10.23
CA ARG A 22 -8.75 -10.60 -8.87
C ARG A 22 -7.48 -11.18 -8.29
N VAL A 23 -6.43 -10.36 -8.26
CA VAL A 23 -5.25 -10.61 -7.44
C VAL A 23 -5.82 -11.13 -6.12
N PRO A 24 -5.47 -12.36 -5.72
CA PRO A 24 -5.99 -12.91 -4.48
C PRO A 24 -5.71 -11.84 -3.43
N ALA A 25 -6.78 -11.27 -2.86
CA ALA A 25 -6.63 -10.27 -1.82
C ALA A 25 -5.73 -10.92 -0.79
N GLU A 26 -4.49 -10.42 -0.72
CA GLU A 26 -3.40 -11.05 0.02
C GLU A 26 -3.84 -11.05 1.48
N SER A 27 -4.41 -12.18 1.87
CA SER A 27 -4.89 -12.55 3.19
C SER A 27 -5.05 -11.38 4.16
N ASN A 28 -6.16 -10.64 4.05
CA ASN A 28 -6.65 -9.75 5.11
C ASN A 28 -7.10 -10.55 6.37
N GLY A 29 -6.78 -11.86 6.44
CA GLY A 29 -7.24 -12.82 7.44
C GLY A 29 -6.12 -13.55 8.18
N ALA A 30 -4.85 -13.19 7.98
CA ALA A 30 -3.77 -13.66 8.85
C ALA A 30 -3.77 -12.87 10.17
N ARG A 31 -4.81 -13.07 11.01
CA ARG A 31 -4.92 -12.65 12.43
C ARG A 31 -3.82 -11.67 12.83
N ARG A 32 -3.98 -10.36 12.54
CA ARG A 32 -3.04 -9.25 12.84
C ARG A 32 -1.80 -9.78 13.55
N ARG A 33 -0.88 -10.42 12.82
CA ARG A 33 0.39 -10.78 13.44
C ARG A 33 0.92 -9.41 13.77
N ILE A 34 1.02 -9.09 15.06
CA ILE A 34 1.74 -7.90 15.48
C ILE A 34 3.12 -8.17 14.90
N ARG A 35 3.40 -7.60 13.72
CA ARG A 35 4.74 -7.65 13.17
C ARG A 35 5.57 -6.94 14.22
N ASP A 36 6.66 -7.56 14.63
CA ASP A 36 7.58 -6.91 15.56
C ASP A 36 7.87 -5.53 15.00
N LEU A 37 7.42 -4.47 15.67
CA LEU A 37 7.67 -3.10 15.23
C LEU A 37 8.93 -2.63 15.93
N ARG A 38 9.83 -2.02 15.17
CA ARG A 38 10.97 -1.31 15.74
C ARG A 38 10.60 0.12 16.00
N HIS A 39 11.20 0.64 17.07
CA HIS A 39 11.10 2.01 17.52
C HIS A 39 12.51 2.58 17.59
N GLU A 40 12.77 3.66 16.87
CA GLU A 40 14.06 4.35 16.85
C GLU A 40 13.82 5.83 17.14
N VAL A 41 14.62 6.37 18.08
CA VAL A 41 14.59 7.79 18.45
C VAL A 41 15.90 8.42 18.01
N VAL A 42 15.80 9.51 17.27
CA VAL A 42 16.95 10.29 16.81
C VAL A 42 16.86 11.69 17.41
N SER A 43 17.92 12.09 18.12
CA SER A 43 18.04 13.43 18.70
C SER A 43 18.77 14.38 17.77
N TYR A 44 18.26 15.61 17.69
CA TYR A 44 18.85 16.70 16.92
C TYR A 44 19.21 17.85 17.88
N PRO A 45 20.34 18.56 17.69
CA PRO A 45 20.78 19.61 18.62
C PRO A 45 19.78 20.76 18.84
N ASP A 46 19.03 21.12 17.80
CA ASP A 46 18.15 22.30 17.79
C ASP A 46 16.69 21.95 17.38
N ALA A 47 16.30 20.68 17.47
CA ALA A 47 14.97 20.22 17.10
C ALA A 47 14.47 19.12 18.04
N PRO A 48 13.14 18.91 18.14
CA PRO A 48 12.59 17.82 18.94
C PRO A 48 13.15 16.46 18.52
N ASP A 49 13.25 15.55 19.48
CA ASP A 49 13.57 14.16 19.22
C ASP A 49 12.53 13.56 18.27
N ARG A 50 13.00 12.91 17.21
CA ARG A 50 12.13 12.27 16.22
C ARG A 50 12.06 10.79 16.50
N CYS A 51 10.85 10.30 16.73
CA CYS A 51 10.56 8.89 16.91
C CYS A 51 10.02 8.32 15.59
N THR A 52 10.61 7.21 15.14
CA THR A 52 10.15 6.46 13.96
C THR A 52 9.78 5.03 14.33
N ILE A 53 8.58 4.63 13.95
CA ILE A 53 8.08 3.26 14.10
C ILE A 53 7.99 2.60 12.73
N PHE A 54 8.57 1.41 12.57
CA PHE A 54 8.58 0.71 11.30
C PHE A 54 8.71 -0.82 11.45
N PRO A 55 8.23 -1.62 10.48
CA PRO A 55 8.52 -3.05 10.45
C PRO A 55 10.00 -3.30 10.08
N PRO A 56 10.75 -4.14 10.82
CA PRO A 56 12.16 -4.40 10.59
C PRO A 56 12.43 -5.15 9.28
N ASP A 57 11.48 -5.99 8.87
CA ASP A 57 11.50 -6.80 7.66
C ASP A 57 11.07 -6.02 6.41
N ALA A 58 10.47 -4.85 6.56
CA ALA A 58 10.06 -4.02 5.44
C ALA A 58 11.28 -3.41 4.72
N THR A 59 11.27 -3.45 3.39
CA THR A 59 12.28 -2.86 2.52
C THR A 59 11.62 -2.12 1.36
N GLY A 60 12.38 -1.27 0.67
CA GLY A 60 11.91 -0.53 -0.52
C GLY A 60 10.61 0.24 -0.27
N VAL A 61 9.66 0.10 -1.20
CA VAL A 61 8.34 0.78 -1.14
C VAL A 61 7.58 0.43 0.14
N ALA A 62 7.61 -0.82 0.57
CA ALA A 62 6.90 -1.25 1.78
C ALA A 62 7.43 -0.52 3.03
N ARG A 63 8.75 -0.28 3.12
CA ARG A 63 9.31 0.54 4.21
C ARG A 63 8.86 2.00 4.11
N MET A 64 8.90 2.57 2.91
CA MET A 64 8.53 3.97 2.67
C MET A 64 7.04 4.27 2.90
N SER A 65 6.17 3.27 2.74
CA SER A 65 4.71 3.45 2.90
C SER A 65 4.19 3.03 4.28
N THR A 66 4.99 2.36 5.10
CA THR A 66 4.54 1.71 6.36
C THR A 66 5.18 2.29 7.62
N TRP A 67 6.09 3.26 7.49
CA TRP A 67 6.66 3.95 8.65
C TRP A 67 5.75 5.09 9.17
N LEU A 68 5.86 5.36 10.46
CA LEU A 68 5.28 6.52 11.12
C LEU A 68 6.38 7.26 11.88
N THR A 69 6.60 8.53 11.54
CA THR A 69 7.55 9.39 12.26
C THR A 69 6.83 10.61 12.84
N ALA A 70 7.02 10.86 14.13
CA ALA A 70 6.53 12.06 14.80
C ALA A 70 7.53 12.55 15.85
N ASP A 71 7.27 13.69 16.44
CA ASP A 71 8.03 14.18 17.59
C ASP A 71 7.78 13.25 18.79
N HIS A 72 8.79 13.05 19.62
CA HIS A 72 8.74 12.08 20.73
C HIS A 72 7.59 12.38 21.71
N ASP A 73 7.26 13.65 21.92
CA ASP A 73 6.17 14.10 22.80
C ASP A 73 4.76 13.83 22.23
N ALA A 74 4.64 13.49 20.94
CA ALA A 74 3.39 13.03 20.35
C ALA A 74 3.03 11.58 20.74
N PHE A 75 3.99 10.82 21.30
CA PHE A 75 3.78 9.46 21.77
C PHE A 75 3.48 9.44 23.26
N VAL A 76 2.50 8.63 23.66
CA VAL A 76 2.09 8.45 25.06
C VAL A 76 2.24 6.99 25.45
N ASP A 77 2.56 6.76 26.72
CA ASP A 77 2.59 5.40 27.27
C ASP A 77 1.17 4.82 27.23
N LEU A 78 1.02 3.63 26.64
CA LEU A 78 -0.27 2.94 26.55
C LEU A 78 -0.89 2.69 27.93
N ALA A 79 -0.10 2.51 28.99
CA ALA A 79 -0.61 2.38 30.35
C ALA A 79 -1.27 3.68 30.86
N THR A 80 -0.99 4.82 30.23
CA THR A 80 -1.55 6.14 30.57
C THR A 80 -2.81 6.48 29.78
N VAL A 81 -3.12 5.74 28.72
CA VAL A 81 -4.32 5.92 27.89
C VAL A 81 -5.37 4.90 28.32
N ARG A 82 -6.54 5.36 28.77
CA ARG A 82 -7.64 4.52 29.29
C ARG A 82 -8.88 4.59 28.42
#